data_AF-A0A955UEA9-F1
#
_entry.id   AF-A0A955UEA9-F1
#
_cell.length_a   1.000
_cell.length_b   1.000
_cell.length_c   1.000
_cell.angle_alpha   90.00
_cell.angle_beta   90.00
_cell.angle_gamma   90.00
#
_symmetry.space_group_name_H-M   'P 1'
#
loop_
_entity.id
_entity.type
_entity.pdbx_description
1 polymer ?
#
loop_
_entity_poly.entity_id
_entity_poly.type
_entity_poly.pdbx_seq_one_letter_code
_entity_poly.pdbx_strand_id
1 'polypeptide(L)'
;MKTQAFQHRLTSQERLDILLCPSRKALFIGAGMLIFILTGCPQNNPGLEEENIQLKKQATKLESVIHSLQEGNKVMQQQIDLLNQESRKTAESYESQLRDAAVTHQEQLQDAQAQMAELVNSPKKDGARIKVLEQEQRKLEGENKWLRSQRDQMRKTLTLHQIGGQSQELPFPFSSVSEIIEGALTKNGYSILSSMQTDQKAVYITDRKTSLPPSLELSGFRNQYLLSIEKGPSDHTVIWVRAEFEKISQNGQMFSAQQSEITDIELRLIQEIHQALSTGAAAQAKNF
;
A
#
# COMPACT_ATOMS: atom_id res chain seq x y z
N MET A 1 -19.83 -5.07 -40.01
CA MET A 1 -21.11 -5.45 -39.40
C MET A 1 -21.48 -4.36 -38.41
N LYS A 2 -22.60 -3.67 -38.67
CA LYS A 2 -23.08 -2.51 -37.90
C LYS A 2 -24.24 -2.97 -37.02
N THR A 3 -24.19 -2.68 -35.73
CA THR A 3 -25.29 -2.93 -34.78
C THR A 3 -25.33 -1.72 -33.85
N GLN A 4 -26.13 -0.71 -34.23
CA GLN A 4 -27.50 -0.43 -33.78
C GLN A 4 -27.60 0.08 -32.33
N ALA A 5 -27.96 1.36 -32.27
CA ALA A 5 -28.35 2.11 -31.09
C ALA A 5 -29.73 1.67 -30.59
N PHE A 6 -29.92 1.70 -29.28
CA PHE A 6 -31.26 1.71 -28.67
C PHE A 6 -31.29 2.82 -27.61
N GLN A 7 -31.87 3.96 -28.00
CA GLN A 7 -32.30 5.01 -27.10
C GLN A 7 -33.65 4.61 -26.51
N HIS A 8 -33.79 4.64 -25.18
CA HIS A 8 -35.09 4.83 -24.55
C HIS A 8 -35.03 6.09 -23.69
N ARG A 9 -35.68 7.14 -24.21
CA ARG A 9 -35.97 8.40 -23.54
C ARG A 9 -37.46 8.33 -23.18
N LEU A 10 -37.79 8.26 -21.90
CA LEU A 10 -39.16 8.43 -21.41
C LEU A 10 -39.20 9.72 -20.61
N THR A 11 -39.74 10.76 -21.24
CA THR A 11 -40.07 12.04 -20.61
C THR A 11 -41.56 12.08 -20.32
N SER A 12 -41.87 12.29 -19.04
CA SER A 12 -42.95 13.11 -18.47
C SER A 12 -44.25 13.36 -19.26
N GLN A 13 -45.36 13.04 -18.58
CA GLN A 13 -46.36 14.01 -18.09
C GLN A 13 -47.44 14.53 -19.05
N GLU A 14 -48.65 13.99 -18.90
CA GLU A 14 -49.94 14.71 -18.84
C GLU A 14 -50.89 13.85 -17.95
N ARG A 15 -51.19 14.25 -16.71
CA ARG A 15 -52.27 15.14 -16.21
C ARG A 15 -53.70 14.68 -16.51
N LEU A 16 -54.36 14.35 -15.39
CA LEU A 16 -55.74 14.68 -14.99
C LEU A 16 -56.88 14.18 -15.87
N ASP A 17 -57.54 13.12 -15.38
CA ASP A 17 -59.00 13.04 -15.30
C ASP A 17 -59.38 12.02 -14.22
N ILE A 18 -60.65 12.02 -13.82
CA ILE A 18 -61.29 11.26 -12.73
C ILE A 18 -61.45 12.09 -11.45
N LEU A 19 -62.32 13.09 -11.56
CA LEU A 19 -63.00 13.72 -10.43
C LEU A 19 -64.37 13.05 -10.24
N LEU A 20 -64.54 12.49 -9.04
CA LEU A 20 -65.74 12.42 -8.21
C LEU A 20 -67.09 12.06 -8.87
N CYS A 21 -67.58 10.87 -8.52
CA CYS A 21 -69.00 10.66 -8.31
C CYS A 21 -69.21 9.73 -7.11
N PRO A 22 -69.78 10.22 -6.00
CA PRO A 22 -70.54 9.37 -5.10
C PRO A 22 -72.00 9.79 -5.12
N SER A 23 -72.85 8.87 -5.59
CA SER A 23 -74.27 8.88 -5.29
C SER A 23 -74.48 8.62 -3.80
N ARG A 24 -75.25 9.45 -3.10
CA ARG A 24 -76.53 9.06 -2.45
C ARG A 24 -77.04 10.10 -1.45
N LYS A 25 -78.37 10.31 -1.54
CA LYS A 25 -79.36 10.68 -0.51
C LYS A 25 -79.56 12.16 -0.18
N ALA A 26 -80.68 12.66 -0.67
CA ALA A 26 -81.66 13.40 0.12
C ALA A 26 -83.05 12.89 -0.33
N LEU A 27 -84.14 12.91 0.42
CA LEU A 27 -84.48 12.93 1.83
C LEU A 27 -86.02 12.85 1.78
N PHE A 28 -86.63 11.93 2.52
CA PHE A 28 -88.08 11.72 2.54
C PHE A 28 -88.82 12.92 3.15
N ILE A 29 -89.84 13.44 2.45
CA ILE A 29 -90.95 14.26 2.95
C ILE A 29 -92.14 13.95 2.00
N GLY A 30 -93.36 13.58 2.38
CA GLY A 30 -93.97 13.22 3.64
C GLY A 30 -95.31 12.59 3.28
N ALA A 31 -95.59 11.38 3.78
CA ALA A 31 -96.90 10.75 3.70
C ALA A 31 -97.69 11.19 4.93
N GLY A 32 -98.65 12.10 4.72
CA GLY A 32 -99.56 12.57 5.75
C GLY A 32 -100.97 12.62 5.21
N MET A 33 -101.72 11.54 5.35
CA MET A 33 -103.16 11.67 5.52
C MET A 33 -103.68 10.59 6.47
N LEU A 34 -104.01 11.05 7.67
CA LEU A 34 -104.65 10.33 8.76
C LEU A 34 -106.02 9.81 8.33
N ILE A 35 -106.31 8.59 8.78
CA ILE A 35 -107.65 8.02 8.98
C ILE A 35 -108.18 8.50 10.35
N PHE A 36 -109.51 8.43 10.52
CA PHE A 36 -110.38 8.63 11.71
C PHE A 36 -111.15 9.96 11.68
N ILE A 37 -112.49 9.99 11.85
CA ILE A 37 -113.27 9.31 12.90
C ILE A 37 -114.65 8.84 12.37
N LEU A 38 -114.95 7.56 12.61
CA LEU A 38 -116.29 7.01 12.78
C LEU A 38 -116.73 7.26 14.23
N THR A 39 -117.92 7.80 14.43
CA THR A 39 -118.57 7.89 15.75
C THR A 39 -119.61 6.78 15.91
N GLY A 40 -119.48 6.03 17.00
CA GLY A 40 -120.63 5.58 17.80
C GLY A 40 -120.96 4.08 17.77
N CYS A 41 -120.48 3.35 18.79
CA CYS A 41 -121.25 2.39 19.60
C CYS A 41 -120.35 1.84 20.74
N PRO A 42 -120.78 1.84 22.02
CA PRO A 42 -119.97 1.36 23.13
C PRO A 42 -120.30 -0.10 23.49
N GLN A 43 -119.29 -0.91 23.87
CA GLN A 43 -119.51 -2.03 24.80
C GLN A 43 -118.19 -2.48 25.45
N ASN A 44 -118.14 -2.38 26.79
CA ASN A 44 -117.06 -2.85 27.67
C ASN A 44 -116.80 -4.37 27.54
N ASN A 45 -115.53 -4.81 27.59
CA ASN A 45 -115.13 -6.19 27.92
C ASN A 45 -113.70 -6.26 28.53
N PRO A 46 -113.48 -6.99 29.66
CA PRO A 46 -112.25 -6.95 30.48
C PRO A 46 -111.16 -7.99 30.13
N GLY A 47 -111.08 -8.49 28.90
CA GLY A 47 -110.05 -9.47 28.46
C GLY A 47 -108.75 -8.85 27.93
N LEU A 48 -108.75 -7.54 27.66
CA LEU A 48 -107.66 -6.84 26.96
C LEU A 48 -106.48 -6.44 27.86
N GLU A 49 -106.65 -6.47 29.19
CA GLU A 49 -105.64 -5.97 30.13
C GLU A 49 -104.48 -6.97 30.32
N GLU A 50 -104.77 -8.27 30.31
CA GLU A 50 -103.77 -9.33 30.46
C GLU A 50 -102.93 -9.54 29.20
N GLU A 51 -103.55 -9.43 28.01
CA GLU A 51 -102.83 -9.37 26.73
C GLU A 51 -101.96 -8.10 26.63
N ASN A 52 -102.42 -6.97 27.18
CA ASN A 52 -101.61 -5.75 27.24
C ASN A 52 -100.35 -5.94 28.09
N ILE A 53 -100.45 -6.64 29.21
CA ILE A 53 -99.31 -6.94 30.09
C ILE A 53 -98.32 -7.88 29.39
N GLN A 54 -98.79 -8.90 28.68
CA GLN A 54 -97.92 -9.80 27.91
C GLN A 54 -97.25 -9.08 26.73
N LEU A 55 -97.97 -8.23 26.00
CA LEU A 55 -97.43 -7.41 24.91
C LEU A 55 -96.37 -6.43 25.43
N LYS A 56 -96.58 -5.79 26.58
CA LYS A 56 -95.55 -4.95 27.23
C LYS A 56 -94.32 -5.76 27.63
N LYS A 57 -94.50 -6.98 28.12
CA LYS A 57 -93.40 -7.89 28.47
C LYS A 57 -92.63 -8.37 27.23
N GLN A 58 -93.28 -8.51 26.07
CA GLN A 58 -92.62 -8.81 24.80
C GLN A 58 -91.93 -7.58 24.20
N ALA A 59 -92.53 -6.40 24.31
CA ALA A 59 -91.96 -5.13 23.86
C ALA A 59 -90.66 -4.80 24.61
N THR A 60 -90.66 -4.94 25.94
CA THR A 60 -89.45 -4.73 26.77
C THR A 60 -88.31 -5.72 26.43
N LYS A 61 -88.65 -6.96 26.08
CA LYS A 61 -87.66 -7.92 25.55
C LYS A 61 -87.12 -7.50 24.19
N LEU A 62 -87.98 -7.07 23.27
CA LEU A 62 -87.56 -6.56 21.96
C LEU A 62 -86.68 -5.32 22.08
N GLU A 63 -87.00 -4.40 22.99
CA GLU A 63 -86.17 -3.22 23.31
C GLU A 63 -84.79 -3.63 23.83
N SER A 64 -84.72 -4.64 24.69
CA SER A 64 -83.42 -5.17 25.18
C SER A 64 -82.58 -5.79 24.06
N VAL A 65 -83.21 -6.47 23.09
CA VAL A 65 -82.53 -7.04 21.92
C VAL A 65 -82.07 -5.93 20.98
N ILE A 66 -82.88 -4.89 20.76
CA ILE A 66 -82.50 -3.73 19.94
C ILE A 66 -81.30 -3.00 20.56
N HIS A 67 -81.29 -2.80 21.88
CA HIS A 67 -80.13 -2.21 22.56
C HIS A 67 -78.88 -3.08 22.45
N SER A 68 -79.01 -4.41 22.60
CA SER A 68 -77.89 -5.33 22.41
C SER A 68 -77.33 -5.30 20.98
N LEU A 69 -78.19 -5.17 19.97
CA LEU A 69 -77.77 -5.07 18.57
C LEU A 69 -77.15 -3.71 18.24
N GLN A 70 -77.68 -2.63 18.81
CA GLN A 70 -77.08 -1.29 18.68
C GLN A 70 -75.68 -1.25 19.30
N GLU A 71 -75.51 -1.84 20.49
CA GLU A 71 -74.21 -1.90 21.15
C GLU A 71 -73.25 -2.82 20.39
N GLY A 72 -73.72 -3.96 19.87
CA GLY A 72 -72.94 -4.83 18.98
C GLY A 72 -72.46 -4.11 17.71
N ASN A 73 -73.30 -3.29 17.08
CA ASN A 73 -72.91 -2.48 15.92
C ASN A 73 -71.85 -1.42 16.27
N LYS A 74 -71.91 -0.81 17.46
CA LYS A 74 -70.87 0.13 17.90
C LYS A 74 -69.52 -0.58 18.08
N VAL A 75 -69.51 -1.73 18.76
CA VAL A 75 -68.29 -2.52 18.97
C VAL A 75 -67.72 -2.97 17.63
N MET A 76 -68.55 -3.42 16.70
CA MET A 76 -68.12 -3.82 15.36
C MET A 76 -67.54 -2.62 14.58
N GLN A 77 -68.16 -1.44 14.66
CA GLN A 77 -67.63 -0.24 14.02
C GLN A 77 -66.29 0.17 14.62
N GLN A 78 -66.13 0.10 15.95
CA GLN A 78 -64.84 0.34 16.61
C GLN A 78 -63.78 -0.66 16.14
N GLN A 79 -64.14 -1.93 15.96
CA GLN A 79 -63.21 -2.95 15.48
C GLN A 79 -62.79 -2.70 14.01
N ILE A 80 -63.71 -2.25 13.16
CA ILE A 80 -63.41 -1.83 11.78
C ILE A 80 -62.47 -0.63 11.78
N ASP A 81 -62.72 0.36 12.64
CA ASP A 81 -61.90 1.57 12.74
C ASP A 81 -60.48 1.25 13.23
N LEU A 82 -60.34 0.38 14.24
CA LEU A 82 -59.05 -0.11 14.73
C LEU A 82 -58.30 -0.88 13.64
N LEU A 83 -58.97 -1.80 12.94
CA LEU A 83 -58.35 -2.58 11.87
C LEU A 83 -57.89 -1.70 10.71
N ASN A 84 -58.70 -0.70 10.34
CA ASN A 84 -58.32 0.27 9.30
C ASN A 84 -57.11 1.11 9.73
N GLN A 85 -57.03 1.49 11.01
CA GLN A 85 -55.89 2.21 11.55
C GLN A 85 -54.62 1.34 11.54
N GLU A 86 -54.71 0.08 11.95
CA GLU A 86 -53.58 -0.87 11.90
C GLU A 86 -53.12 -1.14 10.46
N SER A 87 -54.05 -1.28 9.52
CA SER A 87 -53.75 -1.42 8.09
C SER A 87 -52.99 -0.23 7.53
N ARG A 88 -53.39 1.00 7.90
CA ARG A 88 -52.66 2.22 7.50
C ARG A 88 -51.27 2.30 8.12
N LYS A 89 -51.15 2.02 9.43
CA LYS A 89 -49.85 2.04 10.12
C LYS A 89 -48.88 1.01 9.56
N THR A 90 -49.37 -0.19 9.26
CA THR A 90 -48.55 -1.24 8.63
C THR A 90 -48.12 -0.83 7.22
N ALA A 91 -49.02 -0.29 6.40
CA ALA A 91 -48.69 0.24 5.08
C ALA A 91 -47.63 1.35 5.14
N GLU A 92 -47.79 2.33 6.02
CA GLU A 92 -46.81 3.42 6.22
C GLU A 92 -45.45 2.89 6.68
N SER A 93 -45.43 1.90 7.59
CA SER A 93 -44.20 1.24 8.03
C SER A 93 -43.49 0.53 6.89
N TYR A 94 -44.23 -0.18 6.01
CA TYR A 94 -43.63 -0.84 4.84
C TYR A 94 -43.11 0.17 3.82
N GLU A 95 -43.84 1.26 3.56
CA GLU A 95 -43.36 2.31 2.66
C GLU A 95 -42.08 2.97 3.18
N SER A 96 -41.99 3.24 4.50
CA SER A 96 -40.76 3.78 5.09
C SER A 96 -39.60 2.82 4.92
N GLN A 97 -39.78 1.53 5.24
CA GLN A 97 -38.73 0.52 5.07
C GLN A 97 -38.26 0.39 3.62
N LEU A 98 -39.17 0.45 2.65
CA LEU A 98 -38.82 0.41 1.23
C LEU A 98 -38.04 1.65 0.80
N ARG A 99 -38.39 2.83 1.30
CA ARG A 99 -37.64 4.07 1.02
C ARG A 99 -36.24 4.00 1.62
N ASP A 100 -36.12 3.60 2.87
CA ASP A 100 -34.83 3.49 3.56
C ASP A 100 -33.92 2.45 2.87
N ALA A 101 -34.49 1.31 2.45
CA ALA A 101 -33.77 0.31 1.68
C ALA A 101 -33.35 0.83 0.29
N ALA A 102 -34.22 1.58 -0.40
CA ALA A 102 -33.91 2.17 -1.69
C ALA A 102 -32.79 3.22 -1.61
N VAL A 103 -32.82 4.09 -0.59
CA VAL A 103 -31.77 5.09 -0.34
C VAL A 103 -30.45 4.40 -0.02
N THR A 104 -30.45 3.42 0.89
CA THR A 104 -29.25 2.67 1.25
C THR A 104 -28.64 1.97 0.03
N HIS A 105 -29.47 1.35 -0.80
CA HIS A 105 -29.00 0.69 -2.02
C HIS A 105 -28.44 1.68 -3.05
N GLN A 106 -29.06 2.86 -3.17
CA GLN A 106 -28.57 3.93 -4.05
C GLN A 106 -27.19 4.44 -3.59
N GLU A 107 -27.00 4.65 -2.29
CA GLU A 107 -25.74 5.08 -1.69
C GLU A 107 -24.65 4.01 -1.91
N GLN A 108 -24.96 2.73 -1.65
CA GLN A 108 -24.04 1.62 -1.91
C GLN A 108 -23.62 1.53 -3.38
N LEU A 109 -24.53 1.78 -4.33
CA LEU A 109 -24.19 1.80 -5.76
C LEU A 109 -23.27 2.97 -6.12
N GLN A 110 -23.49 4.14 -5.54
CA GLN A 110 -22.61 5.30 -5.76
C GLN A 110 -21.21 5.06 -5.19
N ASP A 111 -21.12 4.53 -3.97
CA ASP A 111 -19.86 4.18 -3.34
C ASP A 111 -19.11 3.10 -4.13
N ALA A 112 -19.82 2.05 -4.57
CA ALA A 112 -19.22 1.01 -5.41
C ALA A 112 -18.72 1.58 -6.74
N GLN A 113 -19.45 2.51 -7.36
CA GLN A 113 -19.00 3.19 -8.59
C GLN A 113 -17.77 4.07 -8.35
N ALA A 114 -17.72 4.81 -7.25
CA ALA A 114 -16.57 5.63 -6.88
C ALA A 114 -15.33 4.76 -6.63
N GLN A 115 -15.48 3.67 -5.88
CA GLN A 115 -14.40 2.70 -5.63
C GLN A 115 -13.92 2.04 -6.92
N MET A 116 -14.83 1.65 -7.82
CA MET A 116 -14.44 1.12 -9.13
C MET A 116 -13.67 2.15 -9.97
N ALA A 117 -14.08 3.42 -9.96
CA ALA A 117 -13.38 4.47 -10.68
C ALA A 117 -11.96 4.70 -10.12
N GLU A 118 -11.79 4.64 -8.81
CA GLU A 118 -10.48 4.73 -8.16
C GLU A 118 -9.58 3.54 -8.51
N LEU A 119 -10.10 2.32 -8.39
CA LEU A 119 -9.39 1.08 -8.73
C LEU A 119 -9.02 0.99 -10.21
N VAL A 120 -9.75 1.65 -11.11
CA VAL A 120 -9.41 1.70 -12.55
C VAL A 120 -8.35 2.77 -12.85
N ASN A 121 -8.35 3.88 -12.13
CA ASN A 121 -7.47 5.01 -12.41
C ASN A 121 -6.10 4.91 -11.73
N SER A 122 -6.03 4.36 -10.51
CA SER A 122 -4.77 4.17 -9.79
C SER A 122 -3.76 3.30 -10.57
N PRO A 123 -4.10 2.08 -11.05
CA PRO A 123 -3.15 1.25 -11.78
C PRO A 123 -2.65 1.88 -13.09
N LYS A 124 -3.45 2.72 -13.74
CA LYS A 124 -3.04 3.47 -14.95
C LYS A 124 -1.99 4.53 -14.62
N LYS A 125 -2.18 5.26 -13.53
CA LYS A 125 -1.22 6.27 -13.04
C LYS A 125 0.09 5.59 -12.62
N ASP A 126 -0.01 4.49 -11.89
CA ASP A 126 1.15 3.74 -11.42
C ASP A 126 1.91 3.10 -12.60
N GLY A 127 1.19 2.54 -13.58
CA GLY A 127 1.78 2.03 -14.81
C GLY A 127 2.51 3.11 -15.63
N ALA A 128 1.98 4.33 -15.70
CA ALA A 128 2.67 5.45 -16.34
C ALA A 128 3.95 5.84 -15.60
N ARG A 129 3.91 5.88 -14.26
CA ARG A 129 5.07 6.19 -13.43
C ARG A 129 6.17 5.14 -13.55
N ILE A 130 5.81 3.85 -13.58
CA ILE A 130 6.76 2.75 -13.78
C ILE A 130 7.50 2.90 -15.10
N LYS A 131 6.78 3.17 -16.21
CA LYS A 131 7.42 3.37 -17.53
C LYS A 131 8.42 4.52 -17.54
N VAL A 132 8.11 5.62 -16.86
CA VAL A 132 9.03 6.77 -16.74
C VAL A 132 10.30 6.36 -15.99
N LEU A 133 10.15 5.67 -14.85
CA LEU A 133 11.28 5.21 -14.04
C LEU A 133 12.16 4.19 -14.80
N GLU A 134 11.55 3.27 -15.55
CA GLU A 134 12.29 2.31 -16.39
C GLU A 134 13.11 3.01 -17.48
N GLN A 135 12.56 4.06 -18.09
CA GLN A 135 13.27 4.84 -19.11
C GLN A 135 14.44 5.61 -18.50
N GLU A 136 14.26 6.19 -17.32
CA GLU A 136 15.32 6.88 -16.59
C GLU A 136 16.44 5.92 -16.17
N GLN A 137 16.10 4.75 -15.65
CA GLN A 137 17.06 3.69 -15.31
C GLN A 137 17.93 3.31 -16.52
N ARG A 138 17.33 3.03 -17.68
CA ARG A 138 18.08 2.70 -18.90
C ARG A 138 19.00 3.83 -19.34
N LYS A 139 18.56 5.08 -19.18
CA LYS A 139 19.38 6.26 -19.49
C LYS A 139 20.58 6.34 -18.56
N LEU A 140 20.36 6.21 -17.25
CA LEU A 140 21.41 6.24 -16.24
C LEU A 140 22.41 5.10 -16.43
N GLU A 141 21.96 3.88 -16.75
CA GLU A 141 22.85 2.76 -17.07
C GLU A 141 23.74 3.05 -18.28
N GLY A 142 23.17 3.63 -19.33
CA GLY A 142 23.90 4.07 -20.52
C GLY A 142 24.95 5.13 -20.19
N GLU A 143 24.58 6.16 -19.42
CA GLU A 143 25.48 7.21 -18.96
C GLU A 143 26.60 6.65 -18.07
N ASN A 144 26.29 5.74 -17.14
CA ASN A 144 27.28 5.09 -16.27
C ASN A 144 28.28 4.26 -17.08
N LYS A 145 27.79 3.49 -18.06
CA LYS A 145 28.65 2.70 -18.96
C LYS A 145 29.55 3.61 -19.80
N TRP A 146 29.02 4.71 -20.30
CA TRP A 146 29.80 5.70 -21.04
C TRP A 146 30.89 6.33 -20.18
N LEU A 147 30.56 6.77 -18.95
CA LEU A 147 31.52 7.32 -17.99
C LEU A 147 32.63 6.32 -17.65
N ARG A 148 32.29 5.04 -17.46
CA ARG A 148 33.29 3.97 -17.24
C ARG A 148 34.22 3.82 -18.44
N SER A 149 33.66 3.77 -19.65
CA SER A 149 34.46 3.70 -20.89
C SER A 149 35.39 4.91 -21.05
N GLN A 150 34.88 6.13 -20.80
CA GLN A 150 35.68 7.36 -20.82
C GLN A 150 36.80 7.32 -19.78
N ARG A 151 36.51 6.90 -18.54
CA ARG A 151 37.51 6.73 -17.50
C ARG A 151 38.58 5.71 -17.90
N ASP A 152 38.18 4.59 -18.48
CA ASP A 152 39.10 3.53 -18.89
C ASP A 152 39.96 3.97 -20.08
N GLN A 153 39.41 4.75 -21.02
CA GLN A 153 40.17 5.42 -22.08
C GLN A 153 41.14 6.44 -21.48
N MET A 154 40.69 7.30 -20.56
CA MET A 154 41.53 8.28 -19.88
C MET A 154 42.65 7.59 -19.09
N ARG A 155 42.40 6.45 -18.44
CA ARG A 155 43.44 5.64 -17.79
C ARG A 155 44.48 5.11 -18.78
N LYS A 156 44.07 4.65 -19.96
CA LYS A 156 45.00 4.22 -21.01
C LYS A 156 45.85 5.38 -21.54
N THR A 157 45.27 6.58 -21.63
CA THR A 157 45.98 7.79 -22.07
C THR A 157 46.87 8.36 -20.97
N LEU A 158 46.43 8.30 -19.71
CA LEU A 158 47.23 8.58 -18.53
C LEU A 158 48.12 7.36 -18.25
N THR A 159 49.10 7.12 -19.11
CA THR A 159 50.30 6.37 -18.73
C THR A 159 51.02 7.17 -17.65
N LEU A 160 50.51 7.08 -16.42
CA LEU A 160 51.28 7.38 -15.24
C LEU A 160 52.47 6.43 -15.34
N HIS A 161 53.61 6.93 -15.79
CA HIS A 161 54.86 6.20 -15.66
C HIS A 161 54.96 5.89 -14.17
N GLN A 162 54.69 4.65 -13.80
CA GLN A 162 55.09 4.12 -12.50
C GLN A 162 56.62 4.11 -12.55
N ILE A 163 57.21 5.25 -12.19
CA ILE A 163 58.65 5.42 -12.19
C ILE A 163 59.17 4.64 -10.98
N GLY A 164 59.90 3.56 -11.25
CA GLY A 164 60.43 2.66 -10.23
C GLY A 164 59.35 1.76 -9.59
N GLY A 165 59.76 1.02 -8.57
CA GLY A 165 58.92 0.02 -7.91
C GLY A 165 58.93 -1.34 -8.61
N GLN A 166 58.42 -2.35 -7.91
CA GLN A 166 58.23 -3.70 -8.40
C GLN A 166 56.75 -4.00 -8.62
N SER A 167 56.45 -4.69 -9.73
CA SER A 167 55.09 -5.11 -10.08
C SER A 167 55.03 -6.63 -10.17
N GLN A 168 53.98 -7.22 -9.60
CA GLN A 168 53.73 -8.65 -9.67
C GLN A 168 52.24 -8.94 -9.86
N GLU A 169 51.93 -9.98 -10.60
CA GLU A 169 50.56 -10.49 -10.71
C GLU A 169 50.31 -11.54 -9.62
N LEU A 170 49.23 -11.34 -8.86
CA LEU A 170 48.80 -12.22 -7.78
C LEU A 170 47.60 -13.05 -8.25
N PRO A 171 47.60 -14.38 -8.05
CA PRO A 171 46.51 -15.27 -8.44
C PRO A 171 45.36 -15.23 -7.41
N PHE A 172 44.92 -14.02 -7.03
CA PHE A 172 43.88 -13.79 -6.03
C PHE A 172 42.94 -12.67 -6.47
N PRO A 173 41.64 -12.75 -6.13
CA PRO A 173 40.67 -11.73 -6.50
C PRO A 173 40.94 -10.42 -5.77
N PHE A 174 40.62 -9.31 -6.44
CA PHE A 174 40.88 -7.95 -5.96
C PHE A 174 40.34 -7.68 -4.55
N SER A 175 39.15 -8.18 -4.23
CA SER A 175 38.53 -8.01 -2.90
C SER A 175 39.41 -8.58 -1.79
N SER A 176 39.84 -9.83 -1.93
CA SER A 176 40.69 -10.52 -0.94
C SER A 176 42.04 -9.85 -0.78
N VAL A 177 42.65 -9.40 -1.89
CA VAL A 177 43.92 -8.67 -1.85
C VAL A 177 43.75 -7.34 -1.12
N SER A 178 42.66 -6.60 -1.40
CA SER A 178 42.41 -5.30 -0.76
C SER A 178 42.21 -5.40 0.75
N GLU A 179 41.53 -6.43 1.22
CA GLU A 179 41.27 -6.66 2.65
C GLU A 179 42.55 -7.01 3.43
N ILE A 180 43.45 -7.77 2.81
CA ILE A 180 44.64 -8.28 3.50
C ILE A 180 45.78 -7.25 3.54
N ILE A 181 45.86 -6.34 2.58
CA ILE A 181 46.95 -5.34 2.52
C ILE A 181 47.02 -4.50 3.78
N GLU A 182 45.91 -3.97 4.27
CA GLU A 182 45.90 -3.11 5.46
C GLU A 182 46.36 -3.89 6.70
N GLY A 183 45.90 -5.14 6.85
CA GLY A 183 46.32 -6.05 7.91
C GLY A 183 47.80 -6.40 7.83
N ALA A 184 48.32 -6.67 6.62
CA ALA A 184 49.73 -6.97 6.39
C ALA A 184 50.63 -5.78 6.72
N LEU A 185 50.25 -4.57 6.33
CA LEU A 185 50.97 -3.34 6.66
C LEU A 185 50.97 -3.08 8.17
N THR A 186 49.81 -3.18 8.81
CA THR A 186 49.66 -2.94 10.26
C THR A 186 50.41 -3.97 11.08
N LYS A 187 50.38 -5.25 10.70
CA LYS A 187 51.15 -6.34 11.33
C LYS A 187 52.65 -6.06 11.30
N ASN A 188 53.14 -5.42 10.25
CA ASN A 188 54.53 -5.00 10.11
C ASN A 188 54.82 -3.62 10.73
N GLY A 189 53.85 -3.03 11.42
CA GLY A 189 53.98 -1.76 12.13
C GLY A 189 53.97 -0.53 11.23
N TYR A 190 53.35 -0.62 10.05
CA TYR A 190 53.09 0.53 9.17
C TYR A 190 51.68 1.06 9.38
N SER A 191 51.56 2.34 9.68
CA SER A 191 50.29 3.07 9.63
C SER A 191 50.02 3.59 8.23
N ILE A 192 48.75 3.61 7.84
CA ILE A 192 48.31 4.13 6.54
C ILE A 192 48.09 5.64 6.68
N LEU A 193 48.87 6.42 5.94
CA LEU A 193 48.74 7.87 5.86
C LEU A 193 47.53 8.27 5.01
N SER A 194 47.35 7.60 3.87
CA SER A 194 46.25 7.86 2.96
C SER A 194 45.95 6.63 2.12
N SER A 195 44.67 6.40 1.84
CA SER A 195 44.22 5.35 0.93
C SER A 195 43.12 5.86 0.00
N MET A 196 43.07 5.30 -1.20
CA MET A 196 42.00 5.51 -2.16
C MET A 196 41.61 4.14 -2.70
N GLN A 197 40.35 3.74 -2.51
CA GLN A 197 39.84 2.46 -2.99
C GLN A 197 38.65 2.68 -3.94
N THR A 198 38.66 1.93 -5.03
CA THR A 198 37.56 1.83 -6.00
C THR A 198 37.26 0.36 -6.27
N ASP A 199 36.24 0.09 -7.08
CA ASP A 199 35.84 -1.25 -7.52
C ASP A 199 36.91 -2.00 -8.35
N GLN A 200 37.90 -1.28 -8.87
CA GLN A 200 38.91 -1.82 -9.78
C GLN A 200 40.36 -1.50 -9.40
N LYS A 201 40.58 -0.53 -8.52
CA LYS A 201 41.92 -0.05 -8.17
C LYS A 201 41.94 0.44 -6.74
N ALA A 202 42.99 0.12 -6.00
CA ALA A 202 43.26 0.71 -4.69
C ALA A 202 44.70 1.20 -4.61
N VAL A 203 44.91 2.31 -3.92
CA VAL A 203 46.22 2.92 -3.68
C VAL A 203 46.36 3.15 -2.18
N TYR A 204 47.50 2.77 -1.62
CA TYR A 204 47.83 2.92 -0.20
C TYR A 204 49.17 3.64 -0.06
N ILE A 205 49.22 4.61 0.84
CA ILE A 205 50.43 5.34 1.21
C ILE A 205 50.63 5.12 2.71
N THR A 206 51.80 4.62 3.10
CA THR A 206 52.13 4.47 4.52
C THR A 206 52.77 5.74 5.08
N ASP A 207 52.71 5.89 6.39
CA ASP A 207 53.59 6.84 7.08
C ASP A 207 55.06 6.42 6.95
N ARG A 208 55.94 7.40 7.16
CA ARG A 208 57.38 7.14 7.28
C ARG A 208 57.67 6.50 8.63
N LYS A 209 58.13 5.26 8.61
CA LYS A 209 58.58 4.53 9.80
C LYS A 209 60.10 4.56 9.86
N THR A 210 60.66 4.47 11.08
CA THR A 210 62.08 4.20 11.30
C THR A 210 62.18 2.80 11.90
N SER A 211 62.91 1.90 11.25
CA SER A 211 62.94 0.49 11.63
C SER A 211 63.66 0.28 12.97
N LEU A 212 62.92 -0.26 13.94
CA LEU A 212 63.44 -0.93 15.14
C LEU A 212 63.38 -2.45 14.90
N PRO A 213 64.20 -3.27 15.59
CA PRO A 213 64.28 -4.72 15.35
C PRO A 213 63.02 -5.40 15.94
N PRO A 214 61.92 -5.52 15.16
CA PRO A 214 61.71 -6.67 14.28
C PRO A 214 60.88 -6.31 13.03
N SER A 215 61.33 -5.32 12.24
CA SER A 215 60.61 -4.87 11.03
C SER A 215 61.00 -5.71 9.81
N LEU A 216 60.29 -5.55 8.68
CA LEU A 216 60.62 -6.11 7.35
C LEU A 216 62.05 -5.76 6.85
N GLU A 217 62.80 -4.98 7.63
CA GLU A 217 63.94 -4.15 7.26
C GLU A 217 65.07 -4.28 8.28
N LEU A 218 66.28 -3.94 7.83
CA LEU A 218 67.45 -3.83 8.69
C LEU A 218 67.29 -2.64 9.65
N SER A 219 67.96 -2.67 10.81
CA SER A 219 67.91 -1.58 11.79
C SER A 219 68.54 -0.29 11.26
N GLY A 220 67.94 0.86 11.58
CA GLY A 220 68.49 2.18 11.21
C GLY A 220 68.09 2.66 9.82
N PHE A 221 66.98 2.17 9.28
CA PHE A 221 66.42 2.65 8.02
C PHE A 221 65.12 3.40 8.28
N ARG A 222 64.85 4.38 7.41
CA ARG A 222 63.59 5.10 7.36
C ARG A 222 62.91 4.81 6.05
N ASN A 223 61.65 4.46 6.11
CA ASN A 223 60.96 3.87 4.98
C ASN A 223 59.51 4.31 4.87
N GLN A 224 59.05 4.41 3.63
CA GLN A 224 57.67 4.67 3.27
C GLN A 224 57.30 3.85 2.05
N TYR A 225 56.11 3.27 2.04
CA TYR A 225 55.60 2.51 0.92
C TYR A 225 54.46 3.24 0.22
N LEU A 226 54.49 3.12 -1.10
CA LEU A 226 53.38 3.42 -1.99
C LEU A 226 52.99 2.12 -2.68
N LEU A 227 51.77 1.66 -2.44
CA LEU A 227 51.21 0.46 -3.04
C LEU A 227 50.05 0.83 -3.95
N SER A 228 49.95 0.16 -5.09
CA SER A 228 48.80 0.23 -5.98
C SER A 228 48.40 -1.17 -6.38
N ILE A 229 47.14 -1.55 -6.16
CA ILE A 229 46.56 -2.77 -6.69
C ILE A 229 45.53 -2.46 -7.75
N GLU A 230 45.49 -3.27 -8.80
CA GLU A 230 44.54 -3.14 -9.89
C GLU A 230 43.94 -4.50 -10.24
N LYS A 231 42.63 -4.51 -10.50
CA LYS A 231 41.91 -5.72 -10.91
C LYS A 231 42.40 -6.13 -12.30
N GLY A 232 43.05 -7.28 -12.37
CA GLY A 232 43.53 -7.91 -13.60
C GLY A 232 42.43 -8.73 -14.30
N PRO A 233 42.77 -9.30 -15.46
CA PRO A 233 41.90 -10.26 -16.14
C PRO A 233 41.76 -11.55 -15.32
N SER A 234 40.63 -12.24 -15.44
CA SER A 234 40.42 -13.61 -14.90
C SER A 234 40.68 -13.76 -13.39
N ASP A 235 40.16 -12.87 -12.55
CA ASP A 235 40.31 -12.87 -11.09
C ASP A 235 41.74 -12.78 -10.55
N HIS A 236 42.68 -12.29 -11.37
CA HIS A 236 44.02 -11.93 -10.94
C HIS A 236 44.05 -10.48 -10.46
N THR A 237 45.01 -10.14 -9.61
CA THR A 237 45.25 -8.78 -9.15
C THR A 237 46.69 -8.39 -9.41
N VAL A 238 46.91 -7.28 -10.09
CA VAL A 238 48.26 -6.73 -10.28
C VAL A 238 48.58 -5.85 -9.09
N ILE A 239 49.65 -6.17 -8.36
CA ILE A 239 50.18 -5.34 -7.29
C ILE A 239 51.44 -4.63 -7.77
N TRP A 240 51.53 -3.34 -7.50
CA TRP A 240 52.72 -2.53 -7.68
C TRP A 240 53.10 -1.94 -6.33
N VAL A 241 54.37 -2.08 -5.95
CA VAL A 241 54.93 -1.59 -4.69
C VAL A 241 56.16 -0.76 -4.99
N ARG A 242 56.20 0.44 -4.42
CA ARG A 242 57.37 1.29 -4.42
C ARG A 242 57.75 1.65 -3.00
N ALA A 243 59.03 1.50 -2.68
CA ALA A 243 59.59 1.91 -1.40
C ALA A 243 60.43 3.19 -1.57
N GLU A 244 60.25 4.15 -0.68
CA GLU A 244 61.18 5.25 -0.48
C GLU A 244 62.03 4.91 0.74
N PHE A 245 63.35 4.74 0.53
CA PHE A 245 64.25 4.15 1.52
C PHE A 245 65.46 5.04 1.80
N GLU A 246 65.61 5.46 3.06
CA GLU A 246 66.73 6.27 3.54
C GLU A 246 67.48 5.50 4.65
N LYS A 247 68.81 5.45 4.56
CA LYS A 247 69.66 4.88 5.59
C LYS A 247 70.06 5.96 6.59
N ILE A 248 69.83 5.71 7.86
CA ILE A 248 70.27 6.58 8.95
C ILE A 248 71.57 6.01 9.50
N SER A 249 72.64 6.79 9.39
CA SER A 249 73.94 6.44 9.97
C SER A 249 73.99 6.74 11.47
N GLN A 250 75.00 6.22 12.15
CA GLN A 250 75.16 6.37 13.61
C GLN A 250 75.30 7.84 14.06
N ASN A 251 75.67 8.76 13.15
CA ASN A 251 75.76 10.19 13.43
C ASN A 251 74.47 10.96 13.06
N GLY A 252 73.39 10.27 12.67
CA GLY A 252 72.11 10.85 12.27
C GLY A 252 72.05 11.36 10.83
N GLN A 253 73.12 11.20 10.03
CA GLN A 253 73.09 11.57 8.61
C GLN A 253 72.29 10.55 7.79
N MET A 254 71.49 11.06 6.85
CA MET A 254 70.64 10.28 5.96
C MET A 254 71.33 10.08 4.61
N PHE A 255 71.31 8.84 4.12
CA PHE A 255 71.84 8.45 2.81
C PHE A 255 70.76 7.76 2.00
N SER A 256 70.74 7.96 0.69
CA SER A 256 69.92 7.14 -0.20
C SER A 256 70.39 5.70 -0.12
N ALA A 257 69.45 4.77 0.04
CA ALA A 257 69.75 3.35 -0.06
C ALA A 257 70.14 2.96 -1.49
N GLN A 258 70.81 1.83 -1.65
CA GLN A 258 71.13 1.31 -2.98
C GLN A 258 69.88 0.77 -3.65
N GLN A 259 69.80 0.86 -4.99
CA GLN A 259 68.64 0.39 -5.74
C GLN A 259 68.37 -1.12 -5.55
N SER A 260 69.41 -1.93 -5.32
CA SER A 260 69.28 -3.36 -4.98
C SER A 260 68.55 -3.56 -3.64
N GLU A 261 68.95 -2.83 -2.60
CA GLU A 261 68.31 -2.89 -1.28
C GLU A 261 66.84 -2.47 -1.35
N ILE A 262 66.53 -1.41 -2.12
CA ILE A 262 65.16 -0.96 -2.35
C ILE A 262 64.33 -2.04 -3.05
N THR A 263 64.88 -2.64 -4.09
CA THR A 263 64.20 -3.68 -4.88
C THR A 263 63.91 -4.92 -4.04
N ASP A 264 64.88 -5.36 -3.23
CA ASP A 264 64.72 -6.51 -2.34
C ASP A 264 63.61 -6.29 -1.30
N ILE A 265 63.49 -5.07 -0.80
CA ILE A 265 62.47 -4.70 0.19
C ILE A 265 61.08 -4.60 -0.46
N GLU A 266 60.98 -4.04 -1.66
CA GLU A 266 59.74 -4.01 -2.44
C GLU A 266 59.23 -5.43 -2.71
N LEU A 267 60.11 -6.33 -3.16
CA LEU A 267 59.77 -7.74 -3.37
C LEU A 267 59.37 -8.44 -2.08
N ARG A 268 60.07 -8.18 -0.97
CA ARG A 268 59.76 -8.78 0.33
C ARG A 268 58.36 -8.40 0.82
N LEU A 269 57.94 -7.14 0.61
CA LEU A 269 56.58 -6.72 0.98
C LEU A 269 55.53 -7.43 0.12
N ILE A 270 55.77 -7.55 -1.19
CA ILE A 270 54.88 -8.30 -2.08
C ILE A 270 54.77 -9.77 -1.64
N GLN A 271 55.89 -10.39 -1.26
CA GLN A 271 55.93 -11.76 -0.76
C GLN A 271 55.17 -11.93 0.57
N GLU A 272 55.29 -11.00 1.51
CA GLU A 272 54.54 -11.02 2.77
C GLU A 272 53.03 -10.94 2.50
N ILE A 273 52.60 -10.06 1.59
CA ILE A 273 51.18 -9.95 1.19
C ILE A 273 50.71 -11.24 0.53
N HIS A 274 51.50 -11.82 -0.38
CA HIS A 274 51.20 -13.11 -1.02
C HIS A 274 51.10 -14.25 0.01
N GLN A 275 51.97 -14.27 1.01
CA GLN A 275 51.94 -15.26 2.09
C GLN A 275 50.71 -15.07 3.00
N ALA A 276 50.37 -13.83 3.34
CA ALA A 276 49.17 -13.51 4.11
C ALA A 276 47.89 -13.93 3.37
N LEU A 277 47.83 -13.69 2.06
CA LEU A 277 46.75 -14.16 1.17
C LEU A 277 46.65 -15.68 1.15
N SER A 278 47.77 -16.37 0.97
CA SER A 278 47.83 -17.84 0.95
C SER A 278 47.38 -18.44 2.29
N THR A 279 47.75 -17.81 3.41
CA THR A 279 47.37 -18.25 4.76
C THR A 279 45.89 -17.97 5.05
N GLY A 280 45.38 -16.81 4.64
CA GLY A 280 43.96 -16.46 4.75
C GLY A 280 43.05 -17.34 3.90
N ALA A 281 43.46 -17.64 2.66
CA ALA A 281 42.76 -18.59 1.79
C ALA A 281 42.76 -20.01 2.38
N ALA A 282 43.88 -20.47 2.96
CA ALA A 282 43.96 -21.76 3.64
C ALA A 282 43.09 -21.82 4.91
N ALA A 283 42.89 -20.69 5.60
CA ALA A 283 41.99 -20.61 6.75
C ALA A 283 40.50 -20.64 6.32
N GLN A 284 40.14 -20.03 5.20
CA GLN A 284 38.78 -20.10 4.65
C GLN A 284 38.44 -21.49 4.12
N ALA A 285 39.39 -22.20 3.49
CA ALA A 285 39.18 -23.56 2.98
C ALA A 285 39.01 -24.63 4.07
N LYS A 286 39.43 -24.37 5.30
CA LYS A 286 39.27 -25.30 6.46
C LYS A 286 37.93 -25.13 7.21
N ASN A 287 37.17 -24.08 6.88
CA ASN A 287 35.88 -23.79 7.51
C ASN A 287 34.67 -24.25 6.65
N PHE A 288 34.94 -25.04 5.60
CA PHE A 288 33.97 -25.78 4.80
C PHE A 288 34.31 -27.27 4.85
#